data_AF-A0A917MJL9-F1
#
_entry.id   AF-A0A917MJL9-F1
#
_cell.length_a   1.000
_cell.length_b   1.000
_cell.length_c   1.000
_cell.angle_alpha   90.00
_cell.angle_beta   90.00
_cell.angle_gamma   90.00
#
_symmetry.space_group_name_H-M   'P 1'
#
loop_
_entity.id
_entity.type
_entity.pdbx_description
1 polymer ?
#
loop_
_entity_poly.entity_id
_entity_poly.type
_entity_poly.pdbx_seq_one_letter_code
_entity_poly.pdbx_strand_id
1 'polypeptide(L)'
;MLTLLHPAVAEAPEPPFASLDPSWAADWAASLASPSMRAMISRDPRLRERLPSMLAVAHQAGRLEAAAVSVADLGAYRAFVADPARFRHLLGLAWHARALSRVIDGDLLRAHGGQIDATDLPIVMSFADIETECEALPQPGRLLQAAETVALRLIQAWAAGLPAAYRARVAFCVPKNINLNFDQLEFENHYLALIVHRVAEALRRP
;
A
#
# COMPACT_ATOMS: atom_id res chain seq x y z
N MET A 1 14.66 -32.84 31.18
CA MET A 1 14.73 -31.44 30.73
C MET A 1 14.28 -31.41 29.28
N LEU A 2 13.00 -31.12 29.04
CA LEU A 2 12.42 -31.04 27.70
C LEU A 2 12.47 -29.58 27.24
N THR A 3 13.38 -29.28 26.33
CA THR A 3 13.43 -27.99 25.64
C THR A 3 12.22 -27.92 24.71
N LEU A 4 11.23 -27.11 25.08
CA LEU A 4 10.11 -26.75 24.21
C LEU A 4 10.66 -25.92 23.05
N LEU A 5 10.93 -26.58 21.92
CA LEU A 5 11.12 -25.91 20.65
C LEU A 5 9.82 -25.18 20.32
N HIS A 6 9.90 -23.85 20.24
CA HIS A 6 8.88 -23.00 19.65
C HIS A 6 8.39 -23.65 18.34
N PRO A 7 7.07 -23.72 18.10
CA PRO A 7 6.59 -24.22 16.82
C PRO A 7 7.19 -23.32 15.75
N ALA A 8 7.91 -23.96 14.82
CA ALA A 8 8.40 -23.34 13.61
C ALA A 8 7.27 -22.47 13.05
N VAL A 9 7.54 -21.17 12.91
CA VAL A 9 6.76 -20.31 12.01
C VAL A 9 6.88 -21.02 10.67
N ALA A 10 5.89 -21.86 10.35
CA ALA A 10 5.80 -22.52 9.06
C ALA A 10 6.05 -21.42 8.03
N GLU A 11 7.01 -21.62 7.13
CA GLU A 11 7.33 -20.67 6.05
C GLU A 11 6.02 -20.35 5.35
N ALA A 12 5.37 -19.25 5.77
CA ALA A 12 4.14 -18.85 5.17
C ALA A 12 4.49 -18.59 3.71
N PRO A 13 3.76 -19.17 2.74
CA PRO A 13 4.09 -19.03 1.34
C PRO A 13 4.31 -17.55 1.05
N GLU A 14 5.39 -17.28 0.30
CA GLU A 14 5.74 -15.93 -0.11
C GLU A 14 4.46 -15.26 -0.62
N PRO A 15 4.05 -14.12 -0.02
CA PRO A 15 2.81 -13.50 -0.42
C PRO A 15 2.88 -13.26 -1.92
N PRO A 16 1.87 -13.71 -2.70
CA PRO A 16 1.93 -13.58 -4.14
C PRO A 16 2.13 -12.10 -4.43
N PHE A 17 3.23 -11.78 -5.11
CA PHE A 17 3.45 -10.44 -5.62
C PHE A 17 2.52 -10.30 -6.82
N ALA A 18 1.24 -10.06 -6.54
CA ALA A 18 0.15 -10.17 -7.52
C ALA A 18 -0.11 -8.83 -8.21
N SER A 19 0.10 -7.72 -7.52
CA SER A 19 -0.19 -6.38 -8.04
C SER A 19 1.08 -5.63 -8.37
N LEU A 20 1.29 -5.42 -9.67
CA LEU A 20 2.30 -4.56 -10.27
C LEU A 20 1.58 -3.34 -10.84
N ASP A 21 2.08 -2.13 -10.58
CA ASP A 21 1.48 -0.96 -11.21
C ASP A 21 1.65 -1.03 -12.75
N PRO A 22 0.62 -0.69 -13.54
CA PRO A 22 0.65 -0.83 -15.00
C PRO A 22 1.83 -0.12 -15.68
N SER A 23 2.35 0.96 -15.10
CA SER A 23 3.50 1.69 -15.64
C SER A 23 4.78 0.86 -15.63
N TRP A 24 4.99 0.04 -14.60
CA TRP A 24 6.12 -0.90 -14.54
C TRP A 24 5.95 -2.05 -15.52
N ALA A 25 4.73 -2.58 -15.66
CA ALA A 25 4.43 -3.63 -16.62
C ALA A 25 4.68 -3.16 -18.07
N ALA A 26 4.26 -1.93 -18.40
CA ALA A 26 4.44 -1.35 -19.72
C ALA A 26 5.92 -1.10 -20.07
N ASP A 27 6.67 -0.53 -19.13
CA ASP A 27 8.10 -0.26 -19.28
C ASP A 27 8.93 -1.54 -19.40
N TRP A 28 8.66 -2.51 -18.53
CA TRP A 28 9.36 -3.79 -18.58
C TRP A 28 9.02 -4.58 -19.84
N ALA A 29 7.75 -4.59 -20.25
CA ALA A 29 7.35 -5.20 -21.52
C ALA A 29 8.10 -4.56 -22.71
N ALA A 30 8.28 -3.23 -22.72
CA ALA A 30 9.06 -2.53 -23.74
C ALA A 30 10.54 -2.91 -23.74
N SER A 31 11.11 -3.25 -22.57
CA SER A 31 12.51 -3.69 -22.44
C SER A 31 12.78 -5.10 -22.98
N LEU A 32 11.74 -5.91 -23.19
CA LEU A 32 11.85 -7.23 -23.81
C LEU A 32 12.15 -7.08 -25.30
N ALA A 33 13.29 -7.65 -25.72
CA ALA A 33 13.97 -7.35 -26.99
C ALA A 33 13.20 -7.65 -28.29
N SER A 34 12.06 -8.37 -28.28
CA SER A 34 11.31 -8.65 -29.52
C SER A 34 9.79 -8.42 -29.41
N PRO A 35 9.14 -7.89 -30.47
CA PRO A 35 7.68 -7.79 -30.55
C PRO A 35 6.97 -9.13 -30.34
N SER A 36 7.58 -10.23 -30.79
CA SER A 36 7.04 -11.59 -30.62
C SER A 36 7.02 -12.02 -29.15
N MET A 37 8.05 -11.66 -28.37
CA MET A 37 8.11 -11.96 -26.94
C MET A 37 7.08 -11.14 -26.14
N ARG A 38 6.87 -9.87 -26.52
CA ARG A 38 5.78 -9.05 -25.97
C ARG A 38 4.40 -9.65 -26.26
N ALA A 39 4.14 -10.04 -27.50
CA ALA A 39 2.88 -10.64 -27.90
C ALA A 39 2.62 -11.99 -27.20
N MET A 40 3.66 -12.79 -26.98
CA MET A 40 3.57 -14.05 -26.24
C MET A 40 3.15 -13.82 -24.77
N ILE A 41 3.79 -12.88 -24.08
CA ILE A 41 3.46 -12.54 -22.69
C ILE A 41 2.05 -11.96 -22.57
N SER A 42 1.65 -11.04 -23.46
CA SER A 42 0.30 -10.48 -23.42
C SER A 42 -0.80 -11.54 -23.65
N ARG A 43 -0.50 -12.60 -24.42
CA ARG A 43 -1.45 -13.67 -24.75
C ARG A 43 -1.49 -14.81 -23.74
N ASP A 44 -0.44 -15.02 -22.95
CA ASP A 44 -0.37 -16.09 -21.94
C ASP A 44 -0.70 -15.54 -20.53
N PRO A 45 -1.87 -15.88 -19.95
CA PRO A 45 -2.22 -15.47 -18.58
C PRO A 45 -1.20 -15.89 -17.52
N ARG A 46 -0.59 -17.07 -17.66
CA ARG A 46 0.38 -17.58 -16.68
C ARG A 46 1.67 -16.78 -16.70
N LEU A 47 2.10 -16.31 -17.87
CA LEU A 47 3.26 -15.43 -17.97
C LEU A 47 2.96 -14.04 -17.39
N ARG A 48 1.74 -13.52 -17.61
CA ARG A 48 1.30 -12.25 -17.00
C ARG A 48 1.31 -12.31 -15.48
N GLU A 49 0.84 -13.39 -14.90
CA GLU A 49 0.86 -13.62 -13.44
C GLU A 49 2.27 -13.71 -12.86
N ARG A 50 3.28 -14.05 -13.68
CA ARG A 50 4.69 -14.14 -13.25
C ARG A 50 5.48 -12.85 -13.44
N LEU A 51 4.93 -11.86 -14.15
CA LEU A 51 5.58 -10.57 -14.40
C LEU A 51 6.14 -9.91 -13.15
N PRO A 52 5.38 -9.81 -12.05
CA PRO A 52 5.87 -9.11 -10.88
C PRO A 52 7.09 -9.85 -10.28
N SER A 53 7.04 -11.19 -10.21
CA SER A 53 8.18 -12.01 -9.74
C SER A 53 9.40 -11.88 -10.64
N MET A 54 9.22 -11.84 -11.96
CA MET A 54 10.32 -11.65 -12.91
C MET A 54 10.97 -10.27 -12.75
N LEU A 55 10.16 -9.24 -12.55
CA LEU A 55 10.63 -7.87 -12.32
C LEU A 55 11.39 -7.77 -10.99
N ALA A 56 10.89 -8.42 -9.93
CA ALA A 56 11.60 -8.50 -8.66
C ALA A 56 13.00 -9.13 -8.83
N VAL A 57 13.11 -10.23 -9.58
CA VAL A 57 14.41 -10.86 -9.89
C VAL A 57 15.31 -9.92 -10.71
N ALA A 58 14.77 -9.29 -11.76
CA ALA A 58 15.53 -8.37 -12.63
C ALA A 58 16.10 -7.17 -11.86
N HIS A 59 15.39 -6.69 -10.84
CA HIS A 59 15.80 -5.57 -9.99
C HIS A 59 16.50 -6.01 -8.70
N GLN A 60 16.89 -7.29 -8.58
CA GLN A 60 17.55 -7.85 -7.40
C GLN A 60 16.76 -7.62 -6.10
N ALA A 61 15.43 -7.48 -6.19
CA ALA A 61 14.52 -7.48 -5.06
C ALA A 61 14.43 -8.93 -4.56
N GLY A 62 15.40 -9.31 -3.72
CA GLY A 62 15.66 -10.67 -3.27
C GLY A 62 14.48 -11.42 -2.63
N ARG A 63 14.76 -12.61 -2.09
CA ARG A 63 13.75 -13.44 -1.42
C ARG A 63 13.15 -12.66 -0.24
N LEU A 64 11.83 -12.70 -0.11
CA LEU A 64 11.18 -12.15 1.08
C LEU A 64 11.36 -13.12 2.24
N GLU A 65 11.95 -12.62 3.31
CA GLU A 65 12.08 -13.34 4.57
C GLU A 65 11.01 -12.84 5.54
N ALA A 66 9.95 -13.63 5.73
CA ALA A 66 8.85 -13.25 6.62
C ALA A 66 9.29 -13.01 8.06
N ALA A 67 10.36 -13.70 8.50
CA ALA A 67 10.96 -13.51 9.82
C ALA A 67 11.69 -12.16 9.99
N ALA A 68 11.99 -11.45 8.89
CA ALA A 68 12.66 -10.17 8.91
C ALA A 68 11.72 -8.98 9.13
N VAL A 69 10.40 -9.22 9.27
CA VAL A 69 9.37 -8.20 9.47
C VAL A 69 8.42 -8.61 10.58
N SER A 70 7.80 -7.62 11.24
CA SER A 70 6.77 -7.87 12.24
C SER A 70 5.53 -8.50 11.59
N VAL A 71 4.72 -9.22 12.38
CA VAL A 71 3.44 -9.79 11.89
C VAL A 71 2.50 -8.69 11.37
N ALA A 72 2.51 -7.53 12.02
CA ALA A 72 1.67 -6.39 11.63
C ALA A 72 2.12 -5.79 10.29
N ASP A 73 3.43 -5.59 10.10
CA ASP A 73 3.98 -5.09 8.84
C ASP A 73 3.85 -6.08 7.70
N LEU A 74 3.99 -7.39 7.96
CA LEU A 74 3.71 -8.42 6.97
C LEU A 74 2.24 -8.39 6.56
N GLY A 75 1.33 -8.16 7.50
CA GLY A 75 -0.10 -7.98 7.24
C GLY A 75 -0.39 -6.74 6.40
N ALA A 76 0.27 -5.61 6.71
CA ALA A 76 0.17 -4.37 5.93
C ALA A 76 0.72 -4.51 4.53
N TYR A 77 1.89 -5.12 4.39
CA TYR A 77 2.48 -5.44 3.10
C TYR A 77 1.54 -6.30 2.25
N ARG A 78 0.97 -7.36 2.83
CA ARG A 78 0.02 -8.24 2.12
C ARG A 78 -1.24 -7.51 1.64
N ALA A 79 -1.83 -6.66 2.49
CA ALA A 79 -2.98 -5.86 2.10
C ALA A 79 -2.64 -4.86 1.00
N PHE A 80 -1.49 -4.20 1.12
CA PHE A 80 -1.00 -3.24 0.12
C PHE A 80 -0.73 -3.89 -1.23
N VAL A 81 -0.01 -5.02 -1.30
CA VAL A 81 0.27 -5.69 -2.58
C VAL A 81 -0.94 -6.42 -3.16
N ALA A 82 -2.02 -6.60 -2.41
CA ALA A 82 -3.28 -7.14 -2.94
C ALA A 82 -4.04 -6.05 -3.71
N ASP A 83 -4.23 -4.88 -3.10
CA ASP A 83 -4.91 -3.73 -3.71
C ASP A 83 -4.20 -2.41 -3.35
N PRO A 84 -3.13 -2.05 -4.09
CA PRO A 84 -2.34 -0.85 -3.78
C PRO A 84 -3.17 0.44 -3.87
N ALA A 85 -4.12 0.49 -4.82
CA ALA A 85 -4.94 1.66 -5.07
C ALA A 85 -5.90 1.91 -3.90
N ARG A 86 -6.65 0.88 -3.49
CA ARG A 86 -7.59 1.01 -2.36
C ARG A 86 -6.86 1.19 -1.04
N PHE A 87 -5.71 0.53 -0.84
CA PHE A 87 -4.88 0.74 0.35
C PHE A 87 -4.42 2.19 0.45
N ARG A 88 -3.88 2.76 -0.63
CA ARG A 88 -3.44 4.16 -0.68
C ARG A 88 -4.60 5.13 -0.44
N HIS A 89 -5.74 4.88 -1.09
CA HIS A 89 -6.95 5.68 -0.93
C HIS A 89 -7.41 5.73 0.54
N LEU A 90 -7.60 4.56 1.16
CA LEU A 90 -8.02 4.46 2.56
C LEU A 90 -6.99 5.05 3.52
N LEU A 91 -5.70 4.84 3.27
CA LEU A 91 -4.62 5.38 4.09
C LEU A 91 -4.64 6.92 4.10
N GLY A 92 -4.80 7.53 2.92
CA GLY A 92 -4.92 8.98 2.79
C GLY A 92 -6.17 9.53 3.47
N LEU A 93 -7.31 8.88 3.31
CA LEU A 93 -8.56 9.30 3.96
C LEU A 93 -8.52 9.10 5.48
N ALA A 94 -7.95 8.01 5.96
CA ALA A 94 -7.76 7.74 7.40
C ALA A 94 -6.93 8.84 8.07
N TRP A 95 -5.92 9.38 7.37
CA TRP A 95 -5.15 10.53 7.84
C TRP A 95 -6.00 11.79 8.05
N HIS A 96 -7.06 11.96 7.27
CA HIS A 96 -7.99 13.09 7.39
C HIS A 96 -9.24 12.76 8.24
N ALA A 97 -9.37 11.54 8.78
CA ALA A 97 -10.61 11.04 9.37
C ALA A 97 -11.13 11.91 10.53
N ARG A 98 -10.24 12.35 11.43
CA ARG A 98 -10.62 13.23 12.56
C ARG A 98 -11.10 14.60 12.10
N ALA A 99 -10.51 15.13 11.04
CA ALA A 99 -10.94 16.39 10.46
C ALA A 99 -12.30 16.22 9.76
N LEU A 100 -12.48 15.11 9.01
CA LEU A 100 -13.75 14.73 8.39
C LEU A 100 -14.87 14.55 9.42
N SER A 101 -14.58 13.93 10.57
CA SER A 101 -15.56 13.71 11.64
C SER A 101 -15.96 14.96 12.40
N ARG A 102 -15.31 16.11 12.18
CA ARG A 102 -15.74 17.41 12.74
C ARG A 102 -16.71 18.13 11.81
N VAL A 103 -16.75 17.70 10.55
CA VAL A 103 -17.57 18.28 9.49
C VAL A 103 -18.84 17.45 9.30
N ILE A 104 -19.41 16.97 10.41
CA ILE A 104 -20.71 16.28 10.48
C ILE A 104 -21.85 17.29 10.28
N ASP A 105 -21.73 18.14 9.27
CA ASP A 105 -22.90 18.64 8.59
C ASP A 105 -23.14 17.68 7.42
N GLY A 106 -24.31 17.03 7.41
CA GLY A 106 -24.66 16.04 6.38
C GLY A 106 -24.61 16.62 4.97
N ASP A 107 -24.63 17.94 4.82
CA ASP A 107 -24.46 18.64 3.56
C ASP A 107 -22.99 18.75 3.13
N LEU A 108 -22.05 19.02 4.04
CA LEU A 108 -20.63 18.96 3.73
C LEU A 108 -20.20 17.50 3.52
N LEU A 109 -20.64 16.57 4.37
CA LEU A 109 -20.34 15.15 4.18
C LEU A 109 -21.01 14.60 2.90
N ARG A 110 -22.08 15.20 2.37
CA ARG A 110 -22.58 14.93 1.00
C ARG A 110 -21.75 15.60 -0.08
N ALA A 111 -21.36 16.86 0.10
CA ALA A 111 -20.51 17.60 -0.84
C ALA A 111 -19.12 16.98 -0.99
N HIS A 112 -18.60 16.38 0.08
CA HIS A 112 -17.35 15.62 0.14
C HIS A 112 -17.57 14.12 -0.12
N GLY A 113 -18.69 13.54 0.34
CA GLY A 113 -18.97 12.09 0.30
C GLY A 113 -19.39 11.56 -1.05
N GLY A 114 -19.72 12.42 -2.02
CA GLY A 114 -19.76 11.99 -3.42
C GLY A 114 -18.40 11.52 -3.96
N GLN A 115 -17.30 11.77 -3.23
CA GLN A 115 -15.95 11.37 -3.60
C GLN A 115 -15.42 10.14 -2.85
N ILE A 116 -16.08 9.73 -1.76
CA ILE A 116 -15.67 8.58 -0.94
C ILE A 116 -16.69 7.46 -1.16
N ASP A 117 -16.24 6.26 -1.48
CA ASP A 117 -17.14 5.11 -1.62
C ASP A 117 -17.92 4.89 -0.31
N ALA A 118 -19.22 4.62 -0.42
CA ALA A 118 -20.07 4.31 0.72
C ALA A 118 -19.56 3.09 1.52
N THR A 119 -18.82 2.17 0.90
CA THR A 119 -18.20 1.03 1.59
C THR A 119 -16.96 1.43 2.39
N ASP A 120 -16.28 2.49 1.97
CA ASP A 120 -15.00 2.92 2.55
C ASP A 120 -15.22 3.96 3.65
N LEU A 121 -16.31 4.74 3.59
CA LEU A 121 -16.63 5.75 4.59
C LEU A 121 -16.69 5.19 6.03
N PRO A 122 -17.37 4.06 6.34
CA PRO A 122 -17.36 3.49 7.69
C PRO A 122 -15.96 3.09 8.17
N ILE A 123 -15.13 2.58 7.26
CA ILE A 123 -13.73 2.25 7.55
C ILE A 123 -12.99 3.52 7.94
N VAL A 124 -13.05 4.56 7.12
CA VAL A 124 -12.39 5.85 7.37
C VAL A 124 -12.84 6.48 8.69
N MET A 125 -14.16 6.50 8.97
CA MET A 125 -14.68 7.08 10.21
C MET A 125 -14.23 6.31 11.46
N SER A 126 -13.84 5.04 11.35
CA SER A 126 -13.27 4.31 12.48
C SER A 126 -11.93 4.88 12.96
N PHE A 127 -11.26 5.74 12.17
CA PHE A 127 -9.98 6.39 12.52
C PHE A 127 -10.16 7.80 13.08
N ALA A 128 -11.39 8.28 13.26
CA ALA A 128 -11.67 9.64 13.75
C ALA A 128 -11.13 9.91 15.17
N ASP A 129 -10.89 8.85 15.93
CA ASP A 129 -10.30 8.89 17.28
C ASP A 129 -8.79 9.08 17.29
N ILE A 130 -8.10 8.81 16.17
CA ILE A 130 -6.64 8.93 16.08
C ILE A 130 -6.22 10.39 15.90
N GLU A 131 -5.25 10.83 16.70
CA GLU A 131 -4.68 12.16 16.58
C GLU A 131 -3.63 12.21 15.48
N THR A 132 -3.98 12.83 14.36
CA THR A 132 -3.06 13.12 13.26
C THR A 132 -2.65 14.59 13.30
N GLU A 133 -1.51 14.93 12.71
CA GLU A 133 -1.10 16.32 12.47
C GLU A 133 -2.02 17.06 11.48
N CYS A 134 -2.97 16.35 10.85
CA CYS A 134 -4.01 16.98 10.06
C CYS A 134 -5.09 17.62 10.95
N GLU A 135 -4.94 18.91 11.21
CA GLU A 135 -5.93 19.69 11.97
C GLU A 135 -7.03 20.29 11.09
N ALA A 136 -6.75 20.50 9.80
CA ALA A 136 -7.65 21.17 8.85
C ALA A 136 -8.03 20.29 7.67
N LEU A 137 -9.30 20.34 7.28
CA LEU A 137 -9.76 19.68 6.06
C LEU A 137 -9.28 20.43 4.81
N PRO A 138 -8.86 19.70 3.77
CA PRO A 138 -8.75 20.25 2.43
C PRO A 138 -10.10 20.80 1.95
N GLN A 139 -10.06 21.71 0.98
CA GLN A 139 -11.25 22.16 0.27
C GLN A 139 -12.02 20.95 -0.31
N PRO A 140 -13.36 20.98 -0.38
CA PRO A 140 -14.15 19.84 -0.85
C PRO A 140 -13.74 19.27 -2.19
N GLY A 141 -13.42 20.12 -3.18
CA GLY A 141 -12.93 19.67 -4.48
C GLY A 141 -11.49 19.15 -4.51
N ARG A 142 -10.77 19.16 -3.39
CA ARG A 142 -9.34 18.79 -3.29
C ARG A 142 -9.07 17.71 -2.25
N LEU A 143 -10.09 17.20 -1.56
CA LEU A 143 -9.93 16.20 -0.51
C LEU A 143 -9.22 14.95 -1.03
N LEU A 144 -9.71 14.35 -2.11
CA LEU A 144 -9.06 13.17 -2.70
C LEU A 144 -7.64 13.46 -3.12
N GLN A 145 -7.39 14.59 -3.79
CA GLN A 145 -6.03 14.94 -4.21
C GLN A 145 -5.07 15.08 -3.01
N ALA A 146 -5.53 15.70 -1.92
CA ALA A 146 -4.76 15.83 -0.69
C ALA A 146 -4.51 14.47 -0.03
N ALA A 147 -5.54 13.63 0.06
CA ALA A 147 -5.47 12.27 0.57
C ALA A 147 -4.47 11.41 -0.23
N GLU A 148 -4.53 11.45 -1.55
CA GLU A 148 -3.59 10.73 -2.42
C GLU A 148 -2.15 11.22 -2.25
N THR A 149 -1.96 12.54 -2.10
CA THR A 149 -0.63 13.14 -1.88
C THR A 149 -0.02 12.70 -0.55
N VAL A 150 -0.81 12.76 0.54
CA VAL A 150 -0.30 12.35 1.85
C VAL A 150 -0.12 10.83 1.93
N ALA A 151 -0.99 10.04 1.31
CA ALA A 151 -0.87 8.58 1.31
C ALA A 151 0.46 8.09 0.75
N LEU A 152 0.99 8.74 -0.30
CA LEU A 152 2.31 8.40 -0.84
C LEU A 152 3.43 8.66 0.18
N ARG A 153 3.36 9.77 0.91
CA ARG A 153 4.33 10.08 1.98
C ARG A 153 4.22 9.07 3.13
N LEU A 154 3.00 8.69 3.51
CA LEU A 154 2.74 7.67 4.53
C LEU A 154 3.29 6.30 4.10
N ILE A 155 3.06 5.89 2.85
CA ILE A 155 3.59 4.63 2.28
C ILE A 155 5.11 4.67 2.26
N GLN A 156 5.72 5.77 1.81
CA GLN A 156 7.17 5.95 1.81
C GLN A 156 7.75 5.84 3.21
N ALA A 157 7.16 6.52 4.19
CA ALA A 157 7.61 6.52 5.58
C ALA A 157 7.50 5.13 6.23
N TRP A 158 6.38 4.44 6.02
CA TRP A 158 6.21 3.08 6.51
C TRP A 158 7.19 2.10 5.81
N ALA A 159 7.26 2.16 4.48
CA ALA A 159 8.08 1.25 3.70
C ALA A 159 9.57 1.44 3.99
N ALA A 160 10.05 2.65 4.30
CA ALA A 160 11.45 2.88 4.67
C ALA A 160 11.90 2.02 5.86
N GLY A 161 11.00 1.71 6.80
CA GLY A 161 11.26 0.80 7.92
C GLY A 161 11.33 -0.68 7.56
N LEU A 162 10.98 -1.06 6.33
CA LEU A 162 11.01 -2.46 5.87
C LEU A 162 12.39 -2.86 5.32
N PRO A 163 12.72 -4.17 5.30
CA PRO A 163 13.91 -4.68 4.63
C PRO A 163 13.91 -4.33 3.13
N ALA A 164 15.11 -4.20 2.54
CA ALA A 164 15.28 -3.72 1.17
C ALA A 164 14.44 -4.46 0.10
N ALA A 165 14.30 -5.78 0.22
CA ALA A 165 13.49 -6.59 -0.69
C ALA A 165 11.99 -6.23 -0.64
N TYR A 166 11.46 -5.92 0.55
CA TYR A 166 10.09 -5.44 0.71
C TYR A 166 9.92 -4.04 0.16
N ARG A 167 10.88 -3.12 0.40
CA ARG A 167 10.86 -1.74 -0.13
C ARG A 167 10.80 -1.72 -1.64
N ALA A 168 11.63 -2.53 -2.30
CA ALA A 168 11.64 -2.64 -3.75
C ALA A 168 10.28 -3.09 -4.29
N ARG A 169 9.63 -4.07 -3.64
CA ARG A 169 8.32 -4.55 -4.07
C ARG A 169 7.21 -3.54 -3.80
N VAL A 170 7.27 -2.79 -2.71
CA VAL A 170 6.36 -1.67 -2.48
C VAL A 170 6.48 -0.64 -3.61
N ALA A 171 7.70 -0.31 -4.05
CA ALA A 171 7.92 0.64 -5.14
C ALA A 171 7.32 0.17 -6.48
N PHE A 172 7.32 -1.12 -6.75
CA PHE A 172 6.70 -1.68 -7.96
C PHE A 172 5.16 -1.63 -7.96
N CYS A 173 4.52 -1.50 -6.80
CA CYS A 173 3.07 -1.33 -6.68
C CYS A 173 2.62 0.12 -6.83
N VAL A 174 3.55 1.07 -6.90
CA VAL A 174 3.27 2.51 -7.06
C VAL A 174 3.67 2.94 -8.48
N PRO A 175 2.94 3.89 -9.10
CA PRO A 175 3.32 4.43 -10.40
C PRO A 175 4.80 4.81 -10.49
N LYS A 176 5.49 4.36 -11.55
CA LYS A 176 6.95 4.54 -11.75
C LYS A 176 7.37 6.01 -11.79
N ASN A 177 6.48 6.92 -12.15
CA ASN A 177 6.73 8.37 -12.15
C ASN A 177 6.75 8.99 -10.74
N ILE A 178 6.35 8.24 -9.72
CA ILE A 178 6.45 8.66 -8.32
C ILE A 178 7.79 8.16 -7.78
N ASN A 179 8.66 9.11 -7.42
CA ASN A 179 9.93 8.78 -6.80
C ASN A 179 9.75 8.56 -5.29
N LEU A 180 9.71 7.30 -4.86
CA LEU A 180 9.73 6.95 -3.44
C LEU A 180 11.18 6.94 -2.96
N ASN A 181 11.59 8.01 -2.26
CA ASN A 181 12.92 8.08 -1.68
C ASN A 181 12.93 7.57 -0.23
N PHE A 182 13.19 6.28 -0.04
CA PHE A 182 13.17 5.67 1.30
C PHE A 182 14.27 6.18 2.25
N ASP A 183 15.29 6.87 1.73
CA ASP A 183 16.42 7.38 2.53
C ASP A 183 16.18 8.81 3.04
N GLN A 184 15.15 9.50 2.53
CA GLN A 184 14.76 10.85 2.95
C GLN A 184 13.37 10.80 3.58
N LEU A 185 13.34 10.66 4.91
CA LEU A 185 12.12 10.72 5.70
C LEU A 185 12.03 12.08 6.39
N GLU A 186 11.16 12.94 5.89
CA GLU A 186 10.76 14.20 6.55
C GLU A 186 9.44 14.05 7.31
N PHE A 187 9.04 12.81 7.61
CA PHE A 187 7.71 12.51 8.13
C PHE A 187 7.81 11.67 9.41
N GLU A 188 7.66 12.34 10.55
CA GLU A 188 7.61 11.71 11.87
C GLU A 188 6.18 11.77 12.39
N ASN A 189 5.44 10.67 12.28
CA ASN A 189 4.14 10.56 12.95
C ASN A 189 4.08 9.30 13.82
N HIS A 190 3.86 9.51 15.11
CA HIS A 190 3.80 8.46 16.13
C HIS A 190 2.65 7.45 15.89
N TYR A 191 1.65 7.81 15.10
CA TYR A 191 0.50 6.97 14.77
C TYR A 191 0.59 6.35 13.37
N LEU A 192 1.65 6.61 12.60
CA LEU A 192 1.79 6.07 11.25
C LEU A 192 1.63 4.54 11.22
N ALA A 193 2.38 3.82 12.07
CA ALA A 193 2.31 2.37 12.15
C ALA A 193 0.90 1.90 12.52
N LEU A 194 0.27 2.55 13.51
CA LEU A 194 -1.10 2.24 13.92
C LEU A 194 -2.10 2.39 12.77
N ILE A 195 -2.05 3.51 12.03
CA ILE A 195 -2.96 3.79 10.93
C ILE A 195 -2.74 2.75 9.81
N VAL A 196 -1.50 2.53 9.39
CA VAL A 196 -1.15 1.55 8.36
C VAL A 196 -1.64 0.15 8.71
N HIS A 197 -1.40 -0.29 9.95
CA HIS A 197 -1.81 -1.63 10.41
C HIS A 197 -3.33 -1.76 10.51
N ARG A 198 -4.04 -0.73 10.99
CA ARG A 198 -5.51 -0.73 11.06
C ARG A 198 -6.16 -0.69 9.67
N VAL A 199 -5.61 0.06 8.71
CA VAL A 199 -6.07 0.04 7.31
C VAL A 199 -5.91 -1.36 6.72
N ALA A 200 -4.75 -1.98 6.95
CA ALA A 200 -4.48 -3.34 6.51
C ALA A 200 -5.42 -4.38 7.13
N GLU A 201 -5.84 -4.17 8.38
CA GLU A 201 -6.81 -5.02 9.05
C GLU A 201 -8.21 -4.82 8.48
N ALA A 202 -8.63 -3.57 8.25
CA ALA A 202 -9.93 -3.26 7.66
C ALA A 202 -10.09 -3.87 6.27
N LEU A 203 -9.05 -3.84 5.43
CA LEU A 203 -9.04 -4.45 4.10
C LEU A 203 -9.06 -5.99 4.10
N ARG A 204 -8.77 -6.62 5.24
CA ARG A 204 -8.84 -8.09 5.39
C ARG A 204 -10.21 -8.58 5.85
N ARG A 205 -11.07 -7.69 6.33
CA ARG A 205 -12.43 -8.03 6.78
C ARG A 205 -13.35 -8.07 5.54
N PRO A 206 -14.14 -9.14 5.36
CA PRO A 206 -15.05 -9.29 4.22
C PRO A 206 -16.20 -8.28 4.28
#